data_AF-A0A352XMA9-F1
#
_entry.id   AF-A0A352XMA9-F1
#
_cell.length_a   1.000
_cell.length_b   1.000
_cell.length_c   1.000
_cell.angle_alpha   90.00
_cell.angle_beta   90.00
_cell.angle_gamma   90.00
#
_symmetry.space_group_name_H-M   'P 1'
#
loop_
_entity.id
_entity.type
_entity.pdbx_description
1 polymer ?
#
loop_
_entity_poly.entity_id
_entity_poly.type
_entity_poly.pdbx_seq_one_letter_code
_entity_poly.pdbx_strand_id
1 'polypeptide(L)'
;MPASIEDRHAELQRITKLYEARLRLARASELASLGHLFEAEAILCPGMHIPISAEELDLLARIHVKQGRFDLARRRWEDAVKTGNQRSEYEDCIMALDQWLDYRQRMAKWRLRLGLWTGVVLLAALWLT
;
A
#
# COMPACT_ATOMS: atom_id res chain seq x y z
N MET A 1 -5.55 5.90 -47.31
CA MET A 1 -6.29 7.03 -46.69
C MET A 1 -5.40 7.62 -45.61
N PRO A 2 -4.91 8.87 -45.73
CA PRO A 2 -4.10 9.47 -44.69
C PRO A 2 -4.97 9.76 -43.46
N ALA A 3 -4.52 9.36 -42.26
CA ALA A 3 -5.19 9.66 -41.00
C ALA A 3 -5.43 11.18 -40.85
N SER A 4 -6.64 11.55 -40.43
CA SER A 4 -7.02 12.94 -40.20
C SER A 4 -6.02 13.59 -39.23
N ILE A 5 -5.74 14.88 -39.39
CA ILE A 5 -4.84 15.62 -38.50
C ILE A 5 -5.34 15.53 -37.05
N GLU A 6 -6.66 15.50 -36.85
CA GLU A 6 -7.30 15.31 -35.54
C GLU A 6 -7.00 13.94 -34.91
N ASP A 7 -7.01 12.85 -35.70
CA ASP A 7 -6.68 11.51 -35.20
C ASP A 7 -5.24 11.46 -34.68
N ARG A 8 -4.32 12.14 -35.37
CA ARG A 8 -2.92 12.24 -34.95
C ARG A 8 -2.75 13.06 -33.67
N HIS A 9 -3.50 14.15 -33.51
CA HIS A 9 -3.49 14.93 -32.27
C HIS A 9 -4.06 14.15 -31.09
N ALA A 10 -5.16 13.43 -31.28
CA ALA A 10 -5.75 12.59 -30.25
C ALA A 10 -4.78 11.47 -29.82
N GLU A 11 -4.08 10.86 -30.77
CA GLU A 11 -3.10 9.81 -30.49
C GLU A 11 -1.87 10.36 -29.74
N LEU A 12 -1.33 11.50 -30.15
CA LEU A 12 -0.24 12.16 -29.43
C LEU A 12 -0.62 12.51 -27.99
N GLN A 13 -1.85 12.97 -27.76
CA GLN A 13 -2.36 13.24 -26.42
C GLN A 13 -2.45 11.96 -25.57
N ARG A 14 -2.89 10.84 -26.15
CA ARG A 14 -2.92 9.56 -25.45
C ARG A 14 -1.52 9.09 -25.06
N ILE A 15 -0.57 9.13 -26.00
CA ILE A 15 0.83 8.74 -25.75
C ILE A 15 1.46 9.61 -24.65
N THR A 16 1.23 10.92 -24.71
CA THR A 16 1.76 11.86 -23.71
C THR A 16 1.22 11.55 -22.31
N LYS A 17 -0.09 11.33 -22.18
CA LYS A 17 -0.72 10.96 -20.90
C LYS A 17 -0.19 9.64 -20.35
N LEU A 18 0.02 8.63 -21.20
CA LEU A 18 0.60 7.35 -20.79
C LEU A 18 2.04 7.53 -20.29
N TYR A 19 2.84 8.34 -20.99
CA TYR A 19 4.21 8.62 -20.59
C TYR A 19 4.27 9.37 -19.25
N GLU A 20 3.41 10.38 -19.06
CA GLU A 20 3.29 11.11 -17.79
C GLU A 20 2.88 10.21 -16.63
N ALA A 21 1.95 9.27 -16.85
CA ALA A 21 1.53 8.31 -15.83
C ALA A 21 2.70 7.39 -15.43
N ARG A 22 3.43 6.84 -16.41
CA ARG A 22 4.61 6.00 -16.15
C ARG A 22 5.72 6.74 -15.43
N LEU A 23 5.98 7.99 -15.81
CA LEU A 23 6.98 8.82 -15.17
C LEU A 23 6.60 9.12 -13.71
N ARG A 24 5.32 9.41 -13.44
CA ARG A 24 4.81 9.58 -12.08
C ARG A 24 4.97 8.32 -11.23
N LEU A 25 4.63 7.16 -11.78
CA LEU A 25 4.79 5.88 -11.10
C LEU A 25 6.25 5.58 -10.77
N ALA A 26 7.16 5.78 -11.74
CA ALA A 26 8.59 5.60 -11.52
C ALA A 26 9.14 6.54 -10.44
N ARG A 27 8.73 7.81 -10.43
CA ARG A 27 9.15 8.76 -9.41
C ARG A 27 8.60 8.42 -8.02
N ALA A 28 7.33 8.01 -7.95
CA ALA A 28 6.73 7.59 -6.69
C ALA A 28 7.42 6.33 -6.13
N SER A 29 7.81 5.38 -6.99
CA SER A 29 8.52 4.17 -6.56
C SER A 29 9.92 4.48 -6.04
N GLU A 30 10.62 5.42 -6.67
CA GLU A 30 11.92 5.92 -6.21
C GLU A 30 11.78 6.55 -4.81
N LEU A 31 10.87 7.50 -4.62
CA LEU A 31 10.63 8.14 -3.32
C LEU A 31 10.23 7.13 -2.24
N ALA A 32 9.38 6.16 -2.59
CA ALA A 32 8.98 5.10 -1.68
C ALA A 32 10.14 4.15 -1.31
N SER A 33 11.14 4.01 -2.18
CA SER A 33 12.35 3.24 -1.90
C SER A 33 13.30 4.00 -0.97
N LEU A 34 13.38 5.33 -1.11
CA LEU A 34 14.13 6.23 -0.24
C LEU A 34 13.46 6.51 1.12
N GLY A 35 12.20 6.08 1.29
CA GLY A 35 11.45 6.26 2.54
C GLY A 35 10.63 7.56 2.62
N HIS A 36 10.59 8.35 1.54
CA HIS A 36 9.75 9.54 1.40
C HIS A 36 8.29 9.14 1.08
N LEU A 37 7.64 8.43 2.00
CA LEU A 37 6.35 7.78 1.76
C LEU A 37 5.20 8.77 1.51
N PHE A 38 5.17 9.90 2.22
CA PHE A 38 4.14 10.92 2.05
C PHE A 38 4.27 11.66 0.71
N GLU A 39 5.50 11.94 0.28
CA GLU A 39 5.75 12.56 -1.03
C GLU A 39 5.40 11.59 -2.16
N ALA A 40 5.78 10.31 -2.02
CA ALA A 40 5.42 9.27 -2.98
C ALA A 40 3.89 9.15 -3.16
N GLU A 41 3.15 9.17 -2.05
CA GLU A 41 1.69 9.18 -2.07
C GLU A 41 1.10 10.44 -2.73
N ALA A 42 1.66 11.62 -2.43
CA ALA A 42 1.20 12.87 -3.01
C ALA A 42 1.38 12.92 -4.54
N ILE A 43 2.44 12.27 -5.05
CA ILE A 43 2.68 12.15 -6.51
C ILE A 43 1.66 11.23 -7.18
N LEU A 44 1.25 10.14 -6.50
CA LEU A 44 0.24 9.21 -7.02
C LEU A 44 -1.18 9.78 -6.93
N CYS A 45 -1.45 10.63 -5.93
CA CYS A 45 -2.78 11.21 -5.69
C CYS A 45 -2.75 12.75 -5.74
N PRO A 46 -2.41 13.38 -6.89
CA PRO A 46 -2.41 14.84 -6.99
C PRO A 46 -3.84 15.37 -6.85
N GLY A 47 -4.10 16.15 -5.80
CA GLY A 47 -5.37 16.86 -5.62
C GLY A 47 -6.59 15.95 -5.44
N MET A 48 -6.47 14.87 -4.66
CA MET A 48 -7.56 13.90 -4.38
C MET A 48 -7.94 12.99 -5.56
N HIS A 49 -7.17 12.99 -6.65
CA HIS A 49 -7.39 12.01 -7.71
C HIS A 49 -7.05 10.60 -7.23
N ILE A 50 -7.98 9.66 -7.36
CA ILE A 50 -7.76 8.26 -7.00
C ILE A 50 -7.12 7.58 -8.23
N PRO A 51 -5.97 6.91 -8.07
CA PRO A 51 -5.35 6.18 -9.16
C PRO A 51 -6.30 5.11 -9.71
N ILE A 52 -6.34 4.99 -11.04
CA ILE A 52 -7.25 4.08 -11.75
C ILE A 52 -6.47 2.85 -12.24
N SER A 53 -5.16 2.98 -12.44
CA SER A 53 -4.32 1.86 -12.86
C SER A 53 -4.10 0.89 -11.72
N ALA A 54 -4.16 -0.42 -12.02
CA ALA A 54 -3.87 -1.47 -11.06
C ALA A 54 -2.43 -1.35 -10.50
N GLU A 55 -1.47 -0.94 -11.34
CA GLU A 55 -0.07 -0.73 -10.92
C GLU A 55 0.09 0.43 -9.94
N GLU A 56 -0.64 1.53 -10.17
CA GLU A 56 -0.62 2.69 -9.28
C GLU A 56 -1.28 2.34 -7.93
N LEU A 57 -2.38 1.58 -7.96
CA LEU A 57 -3.07 1.10 -6.77
C LEU A 57 -2.19 0.14 -5.95
N ASP A 58 -1.44 -0.75 -6.61
CA ASP A 58 -0.48 -1.64 -5.93
C ASP A 58 0.63 -0.84 -5.24
N LEU A 59 1.26 0.09 -5.97
CA LEU A 59 2.33 0.91 -5.39
C LEU A 59 1.81 1.73 -4.20
N LEU A 60 0.62 2.31 -4.31
CA LEU A 60 -0.04 3.03 -3.22
C LEU A 60 -0.32 2.12 -2.02
N ALA A 61 -0.80 0.89 -2.25
CA ALA A 61 -1.03 -0.09 -1.20
C ALA A 61 0.27 -0.42 -0.45
N ARG A 62 1.36 -0.65 -1.18
CA ARG A 62 2.68 -0.94 -0.60
C ARG A 62 3.23 0.26 0.18
N ILE A 63 3.01 1.49 -0.28
CA ILE A 63 3.33 2.72 0.46
C ILE A 63 2.53 2.76 1.78
N HIS A 64 1.22 2.46 1.74
CA HIS A 64 0.38 2.41 2.94
C HIS A 64 0.82 1.34 3.94
N VAL A 65 1.25 0.16 3.49
CA VAL A 65 1.84 -0.87 4.36
C VAL A 65 3.07 -0.32 5.08
N LYS A 66 3.98 0.34 4.36
CA LYS A 66 5.18 0.95 4.96
C LYS A 66 4.85 2.06 5.97
N GLN A 67 3.78 2.82 5.74
CA GLN A 67 3.29 3.83 6.67
C GLN A 67 2.53 3.24 7.87
N GLY A 68 2.28 1.92 7.90
CA GLY A 68 1.49 1.26 8.94
C GLY A 68 -0.02 1.42 8.79
N ARG A 69 -0.51 1.91 7.64
CA ARG A 69 -1.93 2.12 7.34
C ARG A 69 -2.51 0.90 6.61
N PHE A 70 -2.56 -0.22 7.31
CA PHE A 70 -2.92 -1.52 6.71
C PHE A 70 -4.35 -1.59 6.18
N ASP A 71 -5.31 -0.93 6.85
CA ASP A 71 -6.70 -0.86 6.39
C ASP A 71 -6.82 -0.17 5.03
N LEU A 72 -6.04 0.90 4.84
CA LEU A 72 -5.98 1.59 3.55
C LEU A 72 -5.30 0.72 2.51
N ALA A 73 -4.18 0.08 2.84
CA ALA A 73 -3.48 -0.82 1.93
C ALA A 73 -4.39 -1.92 1.38
N ARG A 74 -5.16 -2.59 2.25
CA ARG A 74 -6.12 -3.64 1.86
C ARG A 74 -7.16 -3.10 0.88
N ARG A 75 -7.78 -1.95 1.18
CA ARG A 75 -8.78 -1.33 0.29
C ARG A 75 -8.22 -1.03 -1.10
N ARG A 76 -6.94 -0.62 -1.19
CA ARG A 76 -6.30 -0.34 -2.48
C ARG A 76 -6.07 -1.59 -3.31
N TRP A 77 -5.66 -2.70 -2.69
CA TRP A 77 -5.58 -3.98 -3.39
C TRP A 77 -6.96 -4.51 -3.78
N GLU A 78 -7.98 -4.35 -2.94
CA GLU A 78 -9.37 -4.70 -3.30
C GLU A 78 -9.86 -3.88 -4.51
N ASP A 79 -9.52 -2.61 -4.59
CA ASP A 79 -9.83 -1.77 -5.75
C ASP A 79 -9.04 -2.21 -6.99
N ALA A 80 -7.76 -2.61 -6.83
CA ALA A 80 -6.95 -3.15 -7.92
C ALA A 80 -7.49 -4.48 -8.48
N VAL A 81 -8.05 -5.33 -7.61
CA VAL A 81 -8.73 -6.58 -8.00
C VAL A 81 -9.93 -6.29 -8.91
N LYS A 82 -10.70 -5.24 -8.64
CA LYS A 82 -11.87 -4.85 -9.45
C LYS A 82 -11.46 -4.41 -10.86
N THR A 83 -10.24 -3.92 -11.05
CA THR A 83 -9.69 -3.52 -12.36
C THR A 83 -9.38 -4.74 -13.26
N GLY A 84 -9.35 -5.96 -12.71
CA GLY A 84 -9.47 -7.22 -13.46
C GLY A 84 -8.19 -7.75 -14.13
N ASN A 85 -7.09 -6.99 -14.17
CA ASN A 85 -5.88 -7.39 -14.91
C ASN A 85 -4.98 -8.39 -14.16
N GLN A 86 -4.98 -8.39 -12.81
CA GLN A 86 -4.03 -9.17 -11.98
C GLN A 86 -4.65 -9.65 -10.65
N ARG A 87 -5.87 -10.20 -10.72
CA ARG A 87 -6.66 -10.52 -9.54
C ARG A 87 -5.97 -11.47 -8.54
N SER A 88 -5.32 -12.53 -9.01
CA SER A 88 -4.69 -13.53 -8.13
C SER A 88 -3.52 -12.97 -7.33
N GLU A 89 -2.67 -12.13 -7.95
CA GLU A 89 -1.51 -11.55 -7.28
C GLU A 89 -1.91 -10.62 -6.13
N TYR A 90 -2.97 -9.83 -6.33
CA TYR A 90 -3.50 -8.95 -5.28
C TYR A 90 -4.20 -9.71 -4.16
N GLU A 91 -4.91 -10.80 -4.47
CA GLU A 91 -5.50 -11.67 -3.46
C GLU A 91 -4.43 -12.31 -2.57
N ASP A 92 -3.31 -12.76 -3.15
CA ASP A 92 -2.15 -13.27 -2.40
C ASP A 92 -1.54 -12.19 -1.50
N CYS A 93 -1.43 -10.95 -1.97
CA CYS A 93 -0.92 -9.83 -1.18
C CYS A 93 -1.83 -9.50 0.01
N ILE A 94 -3.15 -9.50 -0.19
CA ILE A 94 -4.14 -9.28 0.88
C ILE A 94 -4.02 -10.40 1.92
N MET A 95 -3.95 -11.66 1.48
CA MET A 95 -3.81 -12.80 2.38
C MET A 95 -2.51 -12.73 3.19
N ALA A 96 -1.40 -12.37 2.56
CA ALA A 96 -0.11 -12.20 3.24
C ALA A 96 -0.16 -11.07 4.30
N LEU A 97 -0.82 -9.95 3.98
CA LEU A 97 -1.03 -8.85 4.93
C LEU A 97 -1.86 -9.29 6.14
N ASP A 98 -2.94 -10.05 5.91
CA ASP A 98 -3.80 -10.54 6.98
C ASP A 98 -3.08 -11.49 7.91
N GLN A 99 -2.32 -12.44 7.36
CA GLN A 99 -1.50 -13.36 8.15
C GLN A 99 -0.48 -12.61 9.01
N TRP A 100 0.14 -11.57 8.46
CA TRP A 100 1.09 -10.74 9.19
C TRP A 100 0.42 -9.92 10.31
N LEU A 101 -0.75 -9.34 10.05
CA LEU A 101 -1.53 -8.61 11.06
C LEU A 101 -1.97 -9.53 12.20
N ASP A 102 -2.46 -10.72 11.87
CA ASP A 102 -2.82 -11.75 12.83
C ASP A 102 -1.64 -12.14 13.72
N TYR A 103 -0.49 -12.40 13.10
CA TYR A 103 0.74 -12.71 13.82
C TYR A 103 1.13 -11.58 14.77
N ARG A 104 1.10 -10.32 14.29
CA ARG A 104 1.42 -9.14 15.08
C ARG A 104 0.45 -8.98 16.26
N GLN A 105 -0.85 -9.17 16.05
CA GLN A 105 -1.85 -9.10 17.12
C GLN A 105 -1.65 -10.20 18.16
N ARG A 106 -1.38 -11.44 17.73
CA ARG A 106 -1.08 -12.54 18.66
C ARG A 106 0.15 -12.20 19.49
N MET A 107 1.24 -11.76 18.85
CA MET A 107 2.47 -11.37 19.57
C MET A 107 2.23 -10.23 20.56
N ALA A 108 1.42 -9.23 20.22
CA ALA A 108 1.04 -8.18 21.15
C ALA A 108 0.30 -8.74 22.38
N LYS A 109 -0.68 -9.63 22.18
CA LYS A 109 -1.40 -10.30 23.27
C LYS A 109 -0.46 -11.15 24.14
N TRP A 110 0.46 -11.88 23.53
CA TRP A 110 1.47 -12.66 24.24
C TRP A 110 2.38 -11.78 25.10
N ARG A 111 2.87 -10.65 24.57
CA ARG A 111 3.69 -9.70 25.32
C ARG A 111 2.96 -9.10 26.52
N LEU A 112 1.68 -8.75 26.36
CA LEU A 112 0.83 -8.27 27.46
C LEU A 112 0.66 -9.33 28.55
N ARG A 113 0.37 -10.58 28.17
CA ARG A 113 0.26 -11.69 29.12
C ARG A 113 1.57 -11.91 29.87
N LEU A 114 2.70 -11.88 29.15
CA LEU A 114 4.02 -12.10 29.76
C LEU A 114 4.37 -10.97 30.74
N GLY A 115 4.09 -9.71 30.39
CA GLY A 115 4.26 -8.57 31.28
C GLY A 115 3.34 -8.62 32.52
N LEU A 116 2.12 -9.13 32.37
CA LEU A 116 1.21 -9.32 33.49
C LEU A 116 1.71 -10.43 34.44
N TRP A 117 2.18 -11.54 33.88
CA TRP A 117 2.78 -12.63 34.66
C TRP A 117 4.04 -12.20 35.41
N THR A 118 4.94 -11.45 34.77
CA THR A 118 6.15 -10.93 35.47
C THR A 118 5.77 -9.96 36.58
N GLY A 119 4.77 -9.10 36.38
CA GLY A 119 4.24 -8.23 37.44
C GLY A 119 3.69 -8.99 38.64
N VAL A 120 2.93 -10.06 38.42
CA VAL A 120 2.40 -10.93 39.49
C VAL A 120 3.53 -11.60 40.27
N VAL A 121 4.55 -12.14 39.58
CA VAL A 121 5.70 -12.80 40.23
C VAL A 121 6.50 -11.82 41.09
N LEU A 122 6.73 -10.59 40.61
CA LEU A 122 7.44 -9.56 41.37
C LEU A 122 6.66 -9.12 42.63
N LEU A 123 5.34 -8.98 42.54
CA LEU A 123 4.49 -8.66 43.69
C LEU A 123 4.52 -9.77 44.75
N ALA A 124 4.48 -11.03 44.33
CA ALA A 124 4.57 -12.17 45.25
C ALA A 124 5.93 -12.25 45.93
N ALA A 125 7.03 -11.97 45.21
CA ALA A 125 8.37 -11.95 45.79
C ALA A 125 8.54 -10.85 46.85
N LEU A 126 7.98 -9.65 46.60
CA LEU A 126 7.97 -8.54 47.55
C LEU A 126 7.15 -8.83 48.83
N TRP A 127 6.11 -9.67 48.73
CA TRP A 127 5.31 -10.07 49.90
C TRP A 127 5.99 -11.13 50.78
N LEU A 128 7.02 -11.81 50.26
CA LEU A 128 7.72 -12.89 50.96
C LEU A 128 9.02 -12.45 51.66
N THR A 129 9.51 -11.24 51.38
CA THR A 129 10.69 -10.61 52.01
C THR A 129 10.26 -9.62 53.09
#